data_AF-A0A845WTQ7-F1
#
_entry.id   AF-A0A845WTQ7-F1
#
_cell.length_a   1.000
_cell.length_b   1.000
_cell.length_c   1.000
_cell.angle_alpha   90.00
_cell.angle_beta   90.00
_cell.angle_gamma   90.00
#
_symmetry.space_group_name_H-M   'P 1'
#
loop_
_entity.id
_entity.type
_entity.pdbx_description
1 polymer ?
#
loop_
_entity_poly.entity_id
_entity_poly.type
_entity_poly.pdbx_seq_one_letter_code
_entity_poly.pdbx_strand_id
1 'polypeptide(L)'
;LALKVRTKKDFPEEWASTQNNLGLAYRNRIRWDRAWNLEKAIEAYKLALEVYTKKDFPEEWASTQKTWALLTETEFVGTGHGISKKRLKHTN
;
A
#
# COMPACT_ATOMS: atom_id res chain seq x y z
N LEU A 1 -15.53 12.35 -8.01
CA LEU A 1 -14.72 12.36 -9.25
C LEU A 1 -13.28 12.87 -9.04
N ALA A 2 -12.66 12.68 -7.86
CA ALA A 2 -11.32 13.23 -7.57
C ALA A 2 -10.13 12.40 -8.14
N LEU A 3 -10.35 11.12 -8.44
CA LEU A 3 -9.30 10.21 -8.95
C LEU A 3 -8.92 10.44 -10.43
N LYS A 4 -9.61 11.33 -11.16
CA LYS A 4 -9.39 11.53 -12.59
C LYS A 4 -8.48 12.71 -12.95
N VAL A 5 -8.07 13.52 -11.97
CA VAL A 5 -7.28 14.75 -12.19
C VAL A 5 -5.84 14.62 -11.67
N ARG A 6 -5.60 13.77 -10.66
CA ARG A 6 -4.25 13.48 -10.14
C ARG A 6 -3.71 12.19 -10.73
N THR A 7 -3.14 12.26 -11.93
CA THR A 7 -2.40 11.12 -12.49
C THR A 7 -0.97 11.13 -11.96
N LYS A 8 -0.34 9.96 -11.86
CA LYS A 8 1.09 9.85 -11.48
C LYS A 8 2.01 10.73 -12.35
N LYS A 9 1.61 11.00 -13.59
CA LYS A 9 2.40 11.76 -14.56
C LYS A 9 2.30 13.27 -14.33
N ASP A 10 1.11 13.76 -14.02
CA ASP A 10 0.84 15.21 -13.94
C ASP A 10 1.07 15.76 -12.53
N PHE A 11 0.84 14.93 -11.50
CA PHE A 11 0.94 15.29 -10.08
C PHE A 11 1.55 14.13 -9.28
N PRO A 12 2.85 13.81 -9.50
CA PRO A 12 3.47 12.63 -8.94
C PRO A 12 3.44 12.61 -7.41
N GLU A 13 3.78 13.74 -6.77
CA GLU A 13 3.85 13.86 -5.31
C GLU A 13 2.46 13.73 -4.68
N GLU A 14 1.46 14.42 -5.21
CA GLU A 14 0.12 14.38 -4.65
C GLU A 14 -0.59 13.06 -4.93
N TRP A 15 -0.25 12.41 -6.05
CA TRP A 15 -0.65 11.03 -6.31
C TRP A 15 -0.03 10.09 -5.27
N ALA A 16 1.27 10.20 -4.99
CA ALA A 16 1.97 9.39 -3.99
C ALA A 16 1.41 9.61 -2.58
N SER A 17 1.13 10.86 -2.21
CA SER A 17 0.47 11.23 -0.96
C SER A 17 -0.91 10.57 -0.85
N THR A 18 -1.67 10.56 -1.95
CA THR A 18 -2.98 9.90 -2.02
C THR A 18 -2.85 8.40 -1.78
N GLN A 19 -1.86 7.74 -2.39
CA GLN A 19 -1.59 6.32 -2.16
C GLN A 19 -1.17 6.03 -0.72
N ASN A 20 -0.30 6.86 -0.14
CA ASN A 20 0.13 6.71 1.25
C ASN A 20 -1.05 6.84 2.24
N ASN A 21 -1.95 7.80 1.99
CA ASN A 21 -3.17 7.99 2.79
C ASN A 21 -4.15 6.81 2.65
N LEU A 22 -4.28 6.25 1.45
CA LEU A 22 -5.06 5.02 1.24
C LEU A 22 -4.46 3.84 2.03
N GLY A 23 -3.12 3.71 2.04
CA GLY A 23 -2.43 2.71 2.84
C GLY A 23 -2.78 2.80 4.32
N LEU A 24 -2.75 4.00 4.88
CA LEU A 24 -3.11 4.27 6.29
C LEU A 24 -4.59 3.95 6.56
N ALA A 25 -5.48 4.35 5.67
CA ALA A 25 -6.91 4.11 5.80
C ALA A 25 -7.22 2.61 5.82
N TYR A 26 -6.60 1.83 4.94
CA TYR A 26 -6.76 0.37 4.91
C TYR A 26 -6.15 -0.30 6.15
N ARG A 27 -4.96 0.11 6.58
CA ARG A 27 -4.32 -0.40 7.81
C ARG A 27 -5.20 -0.24 9.05
N ASN A 28 -5.88 0.91 9.19
CA ASN A 28 -6.68 1.23 10.36
C ASN A 28 -8.13 0.72 10.27
N ARG A 29 -8.52 0.12 9.15
CA ARG A 29 -9.91 -0.30 8.90
C ARG A 29 -10.24 -1.56 9.70
N ILE A 30 -11.18 -1.43 10.64
CA ILE A 30 -11.65 -2.52 11.50
C ILE A 30 -12.69 -3.40 10.79
N ARG A 31 -13.45 -2.85 9.84
CA ARG A 31 -14.46 -3.59 9.07
C ARG A 31 -13.82 -4.46 7.99
N TRP A 32 -14.41 -5.64 7.75
CA TRP A 32 -13.97 -6.68 6.79
C TRP A 32 -12.76 -7.48 7.26
N ASP A 33 -12.33 -8.43 6.42
CA ASP A 33 -11.16 -9.26 6.67
C ASP A 33 -9.91 -8.37 6.82
N ARG A 34 -9.25 -8.52 7.97
CA ARG A 34 -8.03 -7.78 8.31
C ARG A 34 -6.91 -8.08 7.32
N ALA A 35 -6.74 -9.34 6.89
CA ALA A 35 -5.71 -9.71 5.93
C ALA A 35 -5.94 -9.02 4.58
N TRP A 36 -7.18 -9.00 4.09
CA TRP A 36 -7.51 -8.30 2.85
C TRP A 36 -7.25 -6.78 2.94
N ASN A 37 -7.60 -6.16 4.06
CA ASN A 37 -7.31 -4.75 4.29
C ASN A 37 -5.78 -4.50 4.31
N LEU A 38 -4.99 -5.38 4.93
CA LEU A 38 -3.53 -5.25 4.98
C LEU A 38 -2.89 -5.43 3.59
N GLU A 39 -3.35 -6.37 2.78
CA GLU A 39 -2.90 -6.53 1.39
C GLU A 39 -3.11 -5.23 0.59
N LYS A 40 -4.27 -4.59 0.76
CA LYS A 40 -4.57 -3.30 0.12
C LYS A 40 -3.72 -2.15 0.66
N ALA A 41 -3.42 -2.16 1.95
CA ALA A 41 -2.50 -1.18 2.51
C ALA A 41 -1.09 -1.33 1.92
N ILE A 42 -0.60 -2.56 1.81
CA ILE A 42 0.71 -2.88 1.23
C ILE A 42 0.80 -2.45 -0.24
N GLU A 43 -0.23 -2.74 -1.04
CA GLU A 43 -0.31 -2.32 -2.44
C GLU A 43 -0.23 -0.79 -2.57
N ALA A 44 -0.98 -0.07 -1.73
CA ALA A 44 -0.98 1.40 -1.76
C ALA A 44 0.37 2.00 -1.33
N TYR A 45 1.03 1.46 -0.30
CA TYR A 45 2.37 1.93 0.08
C TYR A 45 3.42 1.65 -0.99
N LYS A 46 3.35 0.50 -1.67
CA LYS A 46 4.25 0.20 -2.80
C LYS A 46 4.11 1.23 -3.91
N LEU A 47 2.88 1.60 -4.26
CA LEU A 47 2.61 2.63 -5.28
C LEU A 47 3.17 4.00 -4.85
N ALA A 48 3.02 4.39 -3.59
CA ALA A 48 3.60 5.63 -3.07
C ALA A 48 5.14 5.64 -3.19
N LEU A 49 5.79 4.51 -2.90
CA LEU A 49 7.25 4.33 -2.99
C LEU A 49 7.80 4.35 -4.43
N GLU A 50 6.95 4.27 -5.47
CA GLU A 50 7.39 4.49 -6.85
C GLU A 50 7.69 5.96 -7.17
N VAL A 51 7.24 6.89 -6.31
CA VAL A 51 7.48 8.32 -6.43
C VAL A 51 8.31 8.83 -5.26
N TYR A 52 7.95 8.44 -4.03
CA TYR A 52 8.75 8.75 -2.85
C TYR A 52 10.02 7.94 -2.88
N THR A 53 11.07 8.48 -3.49
CA THR A 53 12.41 7.87 -3.51
C THR A 53 13.25 8.45 -2.37
N LYS A 54 14.23 7.68 -1.90
CA LYS A 54 15.21 8.17 -0.91
C LYS A 54 15.95 9.43 -1.37
N LYS A 55 16.07 9.64 -2.69
CA LYS A 55 16.81 10.76 -3.28
C LYS A 55 15.97 12.03 -3.32
N ASP A 56 14.74 11.90 -3.78
CA ASP A 56 13.89 13.06 -4.11
C ASP A 56 12.95 13.42 -2.95
N PHE A 57 12.59 12.45 -2.10
CA PHE A 57 11.67 12.58 -0.97
C PHE A 57 12.12 11.73 0.23
N PRO A 58 13.27 12.02 0.85
CA PRO A 58 13.87 11.16 1.88
C PRO A 58 12.97 10.97 3.12
N GLU A 59 12.23 11.98 3.53
CA GLU A 59 11.37 11.94 4.72
C GLU A 59 10.11 11.10 4.45
N GLU A 60 9.43 11.35 3.33
CA GLU A 60 8.25 10.61 2.90
C GLU A 60 8.59 9.16 2.60
N TRP A 61 9.74 8.91 1.95
CA TRP A 61 10.24 7.56 1.72
C TRP A 61 10.47 6.81 3.03
N ALA A 62 11.17 7.43 4.00
CA ALA A 62 11.45 6.78 5.28
C ALA A 62 10.15 6.48 6.06
N SER A 63 9.20 7.41 6.09
CA SER A 63 7.90 7.23 6.76
C SER A 63 7.06 6.13 6.10
N THR A 64 6.96 6.17 4.77
CA THR A 64 6.21 5.18 3.97
C THR A 64 6.85 3.79 4.10
N GLN A 65 8.17 3.72 3.97
CA GLN A 65 8.93 2.46 4.07
C GLN A 65 8.85 1.86 5.47
N LYS A 66 8.96 2.67 6.53
CA LYS A 66 8.79 2.21 7.91
C LYS A 66 7.42 1.58 8.11
N THR A 67 6.37 2.25 7.61
CA THR A 67 4.99 1.75 7.79
C THR A 67 4.75 0.49 6.97
N TRP A 68 5.28 0.43 5.75
CA TRP A 68 5.23 -0.76 4.90
C TRP A 68 5.97 -1.95 5.52
N ALA A 69 7.19 -1.74 6.04
CA ALA A 69 8.00 -2.78 6.69
C ALA A 69 7.28 -3.39 7.90
N LEU A 70 6.71 -2.55 8.77
CA LEU A 70 5.92 -3.01 9.91
C LEU A 70 4.75 -3.92 9.50
N LEU A 71 4.06 -3.58 8.40
CA LEU A 71 2.95 -4.41 7.92
C LEU A 71 3.44 -5.77 7.39
N THR A 72 4.54 -5.78 6.64
CA THR A 72 5.11 -7.03 6.13
C THR A 72 5.68 -7.90 7.24
N GLU A 73 6.29 -7.33 8.27
CA GLU A 73 6.79 -8.07 9.43
C GLU A 73 5.64 -8.69 10.25
N THR A 74 4.50 -7.98 10.40
CA THR A 74 3.33 -8.53 11.08
C THR A 74 2.69 -9.72 10.36
N GLU A 75 2.82 -9.82 9.03
CA GLU A 75 2.37 -11.01 8.29
C GLU A 75 3.31 -12.21 8.52
N PHE A 76 4.62 -11.99 8.68
CA PHE A 76 5.60 -13.03 8.95
C PHE A 76 5.47 -13.67 10.34
N VAL A 77 4.98 -12.93 11.34
CA VAL A 77 4.74 -13.44 12.70
C VAL A 77 3.32 -14.01 12.86
N GLY A 78 2.40 -13.69 11.94
CA GLY A 78 0.96 -13.93 12.11
C GLY A 78 0.37 -15.17 11.45
N THR A 79 0.85 -15.62 10.29
CA THR A 79 0.23 -16.77 9.61
C THR A 79 1.18 -17.47 8.66
N GLY A 80 1.38 -18.77 8.86
CA GLY A 80 1.89 -19.70 7.84
C GLY A 80 0.91 -19.91 6.69
N HIS A 81 0.45 -18.82 6.06
CA HIS A 81 -0.28 -18.81 4.81
C HIS A 81 0.13 -17.56 4.03
N GLY A 82 1.35 -17.59 3.50
CA GLY A 82 1.72 -16.75 2.38
C GLY A 82 0.83 -17.12 1.19
N ILE A 83 -0.16 -16.28 0.88
CA ILE A 83 -0.97 -16.47 -0.32
C ILE A 83 -0.18 -15.91 -1.51
N SER A 84 0.79 -16.69 -2.01
CA SER A 84 1.19 -16.63 -3.42
C SER A 84 0.39 -17.60 -4.29
N LYS A 85 -0.69 -18.20 -3.78
CA LYS A 85 -1.52 -19.16 -4.52
C LYS A 85 -3.00 -19.15 -4.12
N LYS A 86 -3.74 -18.06 -4.40
CA LYS A 86 -5.21 -18.15 -4.55
C LYS A 86 -5.80 -16.94 -5.29
N ARG A 87 -5.31 -16.70 -6.51
CA ARG A 87 -6.12 -16.08 -7.57
C ARG A 87 -6.01 -16.90 -8.85
N LEU A 88 -6.40 -18.17 -8.74
CA LEU A 88 -6.73 -19.05 -9.86
C LEU A 88 -7.88 -19.96 -9.41
N LYS A 89 -9.10 -19.40 -9.27
CA LYS A 89 -10.38 -20.11 -9.39
C LYS A 89 -11.51 -19.10 -9.64
N HIS A 90 -11.42 -18.37 -10.75
CA HIS A 90 -12.58 -17.80 -11.42
C HIS A 90 -12.22 -17.65 -12.89
N THR A 91 -12.36 -18.74 -13.65
CA THR A 91 -12.71 -18.78 -15.08
C THR A 91 -12.75 -20.25 -15.54
N ASN A 92 -13.90 -20.61 -16.10
CA ASN A 92 -14.38 -21.89 -16.65
C ASN A 92 -14.68 -23.02 -15.67
#